data_AF-A0A848CDT4-F1
#
_entry.id   AF-A0A848CDT4-F1
#
_cell.length_a   1.000
_cell.length_b   1.000
_cell.length_c   1.000
_cell.angle_alpha   90.00
_cell.angle_beta   90.00
_cell.angle_gamma   90.00
#
_symmetry.space_group_name_H-M   'P 1'
#
loop_
_entity.id
_entity.type
_entity.pdbx_description
1 polymer ?
#
loop_
_entity_poly.entity_id
_entity_poly.type
_entity_poly.pdbx_seq_one_letter_code
_entity_poly.pdbx_strand_id
1 'polypeptide(L)'
;MLRRAADGTPFVGGTAIRQLAAGAVLPEREVMVALLQDGIWPERFRRNYGVFSADAMVHLLQTRVFVLGCGGLGGHVASLLARLGVGGLRLCDSDIFEESNLNRQYFCTESTLGQPKAVATARGLCDMAGYLALDVRHAEADEKNLPDMLQDVDVALDCLDDLALKMLLEERSAAAGVPFVHGSVLRAEGFARAARSGRLHLRELYASGLTSEEAGSARHEGVIATAPAGVACLMVSLCLRLLLRPDAGDSALFHADLSVPELERFEF
;
A
#
# COMPACT_ATOMS: atom_id res chain seq x y z
N MET A 1 -24.20 14.95 -15.34
CA MET A 1 -24.64 16.12 -14.55
C MET A 1 -23.53 16.47 -13.58
N LEU A 2 -22.99 17.68 -13.64
CA LEU A 2 -21.99 18.17 -12.68
C LEU A 2 -22.68 18.38 -11.32
N ARG A 3 -22.18 17.73 -10.28
CA ARG A 3 -22.60 18.01 -8.90
C ARG A 3 -21.70 19.11 -8.34
N ARG A 4 -22.10 19.82 -7.29
CA ARG A 4 -21.28 20.88 -6.67
C ARG A 4 -21.22 20.72 -5.16
N ALA A 5 -20.09 21.07 -4.55
CA ALA A 5 -19.99 21.28 -3.10
C ALA A 5 -20.67 22.58 -2.69
N ALA A 6 -20.76 22.82 -1.37
CA ALA A 6 -21.36 24.03 -0.79
C ALA A 6 -20.63 25.32 -1.21
N ASP A 7 -19.32 25.24 -1.45
CA ASP A 7 -18.48 26.35 -1.94
C ASP A 7 -18.53 26.54 -3.46
N GLY A 8 -19.34 25.74 -4.17
CA GLY A 8 -19.50 25.80 -5.63
C GLY A 8 -18.52 24.90 -6.40
N THR A 9 -17.56 24.23 -5.76
CA THR A 9 -16.58 23.35 -6.41
C THR A 9 -17.28 22.23 -7.18
N PRO A 10 -17.01 22.07 -8.48
CA PRO A 10 -17.69 21.07 -9.31
C PRO A 10 -17.11 19.66 -9.12
N PHE A 11 -18.00 18.67 -9.22
CA PHE A 11 -17.68 17.25 -9.23
C PHE A 11 -18.19 16.57 -10.50
N VAL A 12 -17.37 15.69 -11.07
CA VAL A 12 -17.67 14.93 -12.28
C VAL A 12 -17.78 13.43 -11.99
N GLY A 13 -18.86 12.81 -12.47
CA GLY A 13 -19.11 11.38 -12.29
C GLY A 13 -18.23 10.49 -13.18
N GLY A 14 -18.00 9.25 -12.75
CA GLY A 14 -17.12 8.30 -13.46
C GLY A 14 -17.51 8.02 -14.93
N THR A 15 -18.80 8.02 -15.26
CA THR A 15 -19.24 7.86 -16.66
C THR A 15 -18.74 8.99 -17.56
N ALA A 16 -18.75 10.23 -17.08
CA ALA A 16 -18.24 11.37 -17.84
C ALA A 16 -16.72 11.33 -17.95
N ILE A 17 -16.00 10.93 -16.88
CA ILE A 17 -14.56 10.72 -16.93
C ILE A 17 -14.20 9.67 -17.98
N ARG A 18 -14.91 8.53 -18.03
CA ARG A 18 -14.72 7.49 -19.06
C ARG A 18 -14.95 8.00 -20.48
N GLN A 19 -15.98 8.81 -20.68
CA GLN A 19 -16.26 9.40 -21.99
C GLN A 19 -15.15 10.38 -22.42
N LEU A 20 -14.67 11.23 -21.49
CA LEU A 20 -13.55 12.13 -21.74
C LEU A 20 -12.27 11.36 -22.05
N ALA A 21 -11.97 10.32 -21.27
CA ALA A 21 -10.81 9.45 -21.46
C ALA A 21 -10.83 8.75 -22.83
N ALA A 22 -11.98 8.17 -23.21
CA ALA A 22 -12.15 7.55 -24.51
C ALA A 22 -12.01 8.55 -25.67
N GLY A 23 -12.58 9.76 -25.53
CA GLY A 23 -12.49 10.81 -26.55
C GLY A 23 -11.09 11.40 -26.73
N ALA A 24 -10.31 11.48 -25.65
CA ALA A 24 -8.93 11.96 -25.66
C ALA A 24 -7.89 10.86 -25.92
N VAL A 25 -8.29 9.59 -25.92
CA VAL A 25 -7.40 8.41 -25.97
C VAL A 25 -6.35 8.45 -24.84
N LEU A 26 -6.82 8.79 -23.63
CA LEU A 26 -6.01 8.86 -22.42
C LEU A 26 -6.50 7.86 -21.36
N PRO A 27 -5.63 7.39 -20.45
CA PRO A 27 -6.08 6.69 -19.25
C PRO A 27 -7.03 7.55 -18.40
N GLU A 28 -8.05 6.94 -17.76
CA GLU A 28 -8.98 7.66 -16.88
C GLU A 28 -8.26 8.52 -15.83
N ARG A 29 -7.15 8.01 -15.29
CA ARG A 29 -6.30 8.70 -14.31
C ARG A 29 -5.74 10.02 -14.83
N GLU A 30 -5.30 10.10 -16.08
CA GLU A 30 -4.74 11.33 -16.65
C GLU A 30 -5.82 12.39 -16.84
N VAL A 31 -7.02 11.96 -17.22
CA VAL A 31 -8.20 12.85 -17.23
C VAL A 31 -8.53 13.33 -15.82
N MET A 32 -8.48 12.45 -14.80
CA MET A 32 -8.69 12.86 -13.40
C MET A 32 -7.66 13.88 -12.94
N VAL A 33 -6.39 13.72 -13.30
CA VAL A 33 -5.31 14.68 -13.01
C VAL A 33 -5.60 16.04 -13.65
N ALA A 34 -5.90 16.07 -14.95
CA ALA A 34 -6.20 17.33 -15.66
C ALA A 34 -7.41 18.05 -15.05
N LEU A 35 -8.47 17.31 -14.71
CA LEU A 35 -9.64 17.88 -14.06
C LEU A 35 -9.33 18.49 -12.70
N LEU A 36 -8.51 17.82 -11.87
CA LEU A 36 -8.13 18.34 -10.56
C LEU A 36 -7.28 19.61 -10.66
N GLN A 37 -6.41 19.70 -11.68
CA GLN A 37 -5.64 20.92 -11.98
C GLN A 37 -6.55 22.10 -12.33
N ASP A 38 -7.71 21.83 -12.94
CA ASP A 38 -8.75 22.82 -13.23
C ASP A 38 -9.74 23.04 -12.05
N GLY A 39 -9.47 22.44 -10.88
CA GLY A 39 -10.34 22.53 -9.70
C GLY A 39 -11.64 21.72 -9.83
N ILE A 40 -11.72 20.79 -10.78
CA ILE A 40 -12.87 19.91 -11.00
C ILE A 40 -12.58 18.54 -10.40
N TRP A 41 -13.37 18.13 -9.41
CA TRP A 41 -13.08 16.92 -8.65
C TRP A 41 -13.77 15.67 -9.23
N PRO A 42 -13.07 14.53 -9.37
CA PRO A 42 -13.74 13.26 -9.60
C PRO A 42 -14.67 12.92 -8.43
N GLU A 43 -15.93 12.58 -8.72
CA GLU A 43 -16.97 12.26 -7.72
C GLU A 43 -16.52 11.16 -6.74
N ARG A 44 -15.72 10.20 -7.22
CA ARG A 44 -15.17 9.12 -6.39
C ARG A 44 -14.30 9.63 -5.24
N PHE A 45 -13.67 10.79 -5.39
CA PHE A 45 -12.83 11.43 -4.37
C PHE A 45 -13.56 12.50 -3.57
N ARG A 46 -14.90 12.55 -3.64
CA ARG A 46 -15.68 13.52 -2.84
C ARG A 46 -15.37 13.46 -1.35
N ARG A 47 -15.12 12.27 -0.80
CA ARG A 47 -14.79 12.11 0.62
C ARG A 47 -13.33 12.46 0.97
N ASN A 48 -12.50 12.70 -0.05
CA ASN A 48 -11.14 13.18 0.08
C ASN A 48 -11.10 14.72 0.01
N TYR A 49 -12.11 15.35 -0.60
CA TYR A 49 -12.25 16.81 -0.67
C TYR A 49 -12.29 17.43 0.74
N GLY A 50 -11.44 18.43 0.97
CA GLY A 50 -11.29 19.11 2.26
C GLY A 50 -10.33 18.40 3.23
N VAL A 51 -9.99 17.13 2.99
CA VAL A 51 -8.89 16.43 3.67
C VAL A 51 -7.59 16.63 2.89
N PHE A 52 -7.65 16.53 1.56
CA PHE A 52 -6.54 16.77 0.65
C PHE A 52 -6.81 18.00 -0.22
N SER A 53 -5.75 18.71 -0.59
CA SER A 53 -5.80 19.71 -1.66
C SER A 53 -5.89 19.05 -3.03
N ALA A 54 -6.26 19.81 -4.06
CA ALA A 54 -6.25 19.32 -5.44
C ALA A 54 -4.84 18.88 -5.86
N ASP A 55 -3.81 19.67 -5.51
CA ASP A 55 -2.40 19.35 -5.78
C ASP A 55 -1.96 18.05 -5.09
N ALA A 56 -2.38 17.82 -3.84
CA ALA A 56 -2.08 16.58 -3.14
C ALA A 56 -2.73 15.38 -3.82
N MET A 57 -3.98 15.51 -4.29
CA MET A 57 -4.64 14.46 -5.06
C MET A 57 -3.99 14.22 -6.42
N VAL A 58 -3.55 15.27 -7.12
CA VAL A 58 -2.79 15.17 -8.37
C VAL A 58 -1.49 14.41 -8.12
N HIS A 59 -0.76 14.75 -7.06
CA HIS A 59 0.47 14.06 -6.68
C HIS A 59 0.21 12.57 -6.44
N LEU A 60 -0.79 12.23 -5.61
CA LEU A 60 -1.15 10.83 -5.35
C LEU A 60 -1.52 10.08 -6.64
N LEU A 61 -2.31 10.68 -7.53
CA LEU A 61 -2.70 10.09 -8.81
C LEU A 61 -1.52 9.92 -9.78
N GLN A 62 -0.38 10.56 -9.54
CA GLN A 62 0.84 10.38 -10.31
C GLN A 62 1.84 9.44 -9.63
N THR A 63 1.66 9.16 -8.34
CA THR A 63 2.50 8.26 -7.54
C THR A 63 2.33 6.80 -7.97
N ARG A 64 3.45 6.06 -8.00
CA ARG A 64 3.52 4.60 -8.02
C ARG A 64 4.09 4.06 -6.71
N VAL A 65 3.36 3.15 -6.06
CA VAL A 65 3.80 2.47 -4.84
C VAL A 65 4.12 1.00 -5.13
N PHE A 66 5.25 0.49 -4.64
CA PHE A 66 5.58 -0.93 -4.67
C PHE A 66 5.09 -1.61 -3.39
N VAL A 67 4.31 -2.67 -3.53
CA VAL A 67 3.84 -3.52 -2.43
C VAL A 67 4.41 -4.92 -2.65
N LEU A 68 5.36 -5.32 -1.79
CA LEU A 68 5.93 -6.66 -1.80
C LEU A 68 5.23 -7.53 -0.76
N GLY A 69 4.51 -8.55 -1.22
CA GLY A 69 3.55 -9.35 -0.47
C GLY A 69 2.12 -8.84 -0.68
N CYS A 70 1.23 -9.73 -1.13
CA CYS A 70 -0.21 -9.52 -1.37
C CYS A 70 -1.07 -10.36 -0.41
N GLY A 71 -0.51 -10.75 0.73
CA GLY A 71 -1.21 -11.48 1.79
C GLY A 71 -2.12 -10.60 2.66
N GLY A 72 -2.17 -10.89 3.97
CA GLY A 72 -3.04 -10.17 4.92
C GLY A 72 -2.77 -8.66 4.95
N LEU A 73 -1.51 -8.27 5.15
CA LEU A 73 -1.12 -6.85 5.15
C LEU A 73 -1.25 -6.23 3.76
N GLY A 74 -0.62 -6.85 2.77
CA GLY A 74 -0.50 -6.33 1.40
C GLY A 74 -1.84 -6.06 0.72
N GLY A 75 -2.81 -6.98 0.85
CA GLY A 75 -4.14 -6.79 0.28
C GLY A 75 -4.86 -5.58 0.86
N HIS A 76 -4.81 -5.40 2.18
CA HIS A 76 -5.40 -4.22 2.83
C HIS A 76 -4.67 -2.93 2.45
N VAL A 77 -3.34 -2.94 2.46
CA VAL A 77 -2.50 -1.80 2.03
C VAL A 77 -2.87 -1.37 0.61
N ALA A 78 -2.87 -2.30 -0.35
CA ALA A 78 -3.15 -2.01 -1.75
C ALA A 78 -4.57 -1.44 -1.94
N SER A 79 -5.56 -2.01 -1.26
CA SER A 79 -6.96 -1.52 -1.27
C SER A 79 -7.08 -0.10 -0.72
N LEU A 80 -6.40 0.21 0.38
CA LEU A 80 -6.43 1.55 0.98
C LEU A 80 -5.74 2.59 0.08
N LEU A 81 -4.56 2.29 -0.47
CA LEU A 81 -3.85 3.17 -1.42
C LEU A 81 -4.71 3.47 -2.66
N ALA A 82 -5.35 2.44 -3.22
CA ALA A 82 -6.29 2.56 -4.33
C ALA A 82 -7.51 3.45 -4.03
N ARG A 83 -8.01 3.42 -2.80
CA ARG A 83 -9.14 4.26 -2.37
C ARG A 83 -8.72 5.70 -2.09
N LEU A 84 -7.49 5.90 -1.64
CA LEU A 84 -6.93 7.23 -1.34
C LEU A 84 -6.60 8.04 -2.59
N GLY A 85 -6.42 7.38 -3.75
CA GLY A 85 -6.11 8.07 -4.99
C GLY A 85 -4.72 7.80 -5.54
N VAL A 86 -3.98 6.82 -5.01
CA VAL A 86 -2.68 6.44 -5.57
C VAL A 86 -2.85 5.99 -7.02
N GLY A 87 -2.04 6.52 -7.92
CA GLY A 87 -2.20 6.36 -9.37
C GLY A 87 -1.69 5.04 -9.94
N GLY A 88 -0.74 4.40 -9.26
CA GLY A 88 -0.19 3.13 -9.69
C GLY A 88 0.30 2.27 -8.54
N LEU A 89 0.17 0.96 -8.72
CA LEU A 89 0.68 -0.04 -7.79
C LEU A 89 1.52 -1.05 -8.55
N ARG A 90 2.73 -1.30 -8.08
CA ARG A 90 3.49 -2.50 -8.41
C ARG A 90 3.23 -3.53 -7.32
N LEU A 91 2.76 -4.70 -7.70
CA LEU A 91 2.40 -5.78 -6.79
C LEU A 91 3.31 -6.96 -7.07
N CYS A 92 3.98 -7.50 -6.05
CA CYS A 92 4.76 -8.73 -6.18
C CYS A 92 4.39 -9.70 -5.06
N ASP A 93 4.08 -10.95 -5.43
CA ASP A 93 3.84 -12.06 -4.51
C ASP A 93 3.99 -13.36 -5.29
N SER A 94 4.65 -14.37 -4.72
CA SER A 94 4.90 -15.69 -5.33
C SER A 94 3.80 -16.71 -5.08
N ASP A 95 2.96 -16.47 -4.08
CA ASP A 95 2.05 -17.48 -3.55
C ASP A 95 0.70 -17.49 -4.29
N ILE A 96 -0.10 -18.49 -3.94
CA ILE A 96 -1.52 -18.60 -4.30
C ILE A 96 -2.40 -18.45 -3.07
N PHE A 97 -3.68 -18.12 -3.26
CA PHE A 97 -4.64 -18.10 -2.17
C PHE A 97 -5.07 -19.52 -1.77
N GLU A 98 -5.01 -19.79 -0.47
CA GLU A 98 -5.47 -21.04 0.15
C GLU A 98 -6.66 -20.79 1.08
N GLU A 99 -7.40 -21.85 1.43
CA GLU A 99 -8.56 -21.76 2.33
C GLU A 99 -8.20 -21.13 3.69
N SER A 100 -7.00 -21.44 4.21
CA SER A 100 -6.44 -20.85 5.43
C SER A 100 -6.25 -19.33 5.37
N ASN A 101 -6.35 -18.73 4.18
CA ASN A 101 -6.20 -17.29 3.96
C ASN A 101 -7.54 -16.54 4.04
N LEU A 102 -8.68 -17.23 3.89
CA LEU A 102 -10.03 -16.64 3.92
C LEU A 102 -10.32 -15.88 5.22
N ASN A 103 -9.66 -16.26 6.31
CA ASN A 103 -9.88 -15.65 7.62
C ASN A 103 -9.38 -14.20 7.72
N ARG A 104 -8.41 -13.76 6.91
CA ARG A 104 -7.70 -12.49 7.12
C ARG A 104 -7.15 -11.79 5.89
N GLN A 105 -7.13 -12.44 4.72
CA GLN A 105 -6.54 -11.84 3.51
C GLN A 105 -7.64 -11.24 2.64
N TYR A 106 -7.64 -9.90 2.50
CA TYR A 106 -8.75 -9.13 1.92
C TYR A 106 -9.21 -9.60 0.53
N PHE A 107 -8.28 -10.00 -0.33
CA PHE A 107 -8.58 -10.46 -1.70
C PHE A 107 -8.69 -11.99 -1.82
N CYS A 108 -8.57 -12.73 -0.70
CA CYS A 108 -8.92 -14.14 -0.66
C CYS A 108 -10.42 -14.28 -0.45
N THR A 109 -11.11 -14.74 -1.49
CA THR A 109 -12.50 -15.15 -1.49
C THR A 109 -12.62 -16.58 -2.03
N GLU A 110 -13.77 -17.21 -1.82
CA GLU A 110 -14.11 -18.53 -2.38
C GLU A 110 -13.79 -18.65 -3.88
N SER A 111 -14.01 -17.58 -4.66
CA SER A 111 -13.77 -17.59 -6.11
C SER A 111 -12.30 -17.38 -6.50
N THR A 112 -11.45 -16.98 -5.56
CA THR A 112 -10.02 -16.72 -5.79
C THR A 112 -9.10 -17.82 -5.27
N LEU A 113 -9.64 -18.84 -4.59
CA LEU A 113 -8.87 -19.99 -4.13
C LEU A 113 -8.11 -20.65 -5.28
N GLY A 114 -6.83 -20.97 -5.04
CA GLY A 114 -5.91 -21.53 -6.01
C GLY A 114 -5.34 -20.53 -7.03
N GLN A 115 -5.73 -19.25 -7.00
CA GLN A 115 -5.19 -18.23 -7.89
C GLN A 115 -3.96 -17.55 -7.28
N PRO A 116 -2.99 -17.09 -8.10
CA PRO A 116 -1.87 -16.30 -7.62
C PRO A 116 -2.32 -15.04 -6.88
N LYS A 117 -1.80 -14.80 -5.68
CA LYS A 117 -2.22 -13.70 -4.79
C LYS A 117 -2.09 -12.34 -5.47
N ALA A 118 -0.95 -12.09 -6.12
CA ALA A 118 -0.70 -10.83 -6.84
C ALA A 118 -1.73 -10.59 -7.97
N VAL A 119 -2.07 -11.64 -8.73
CA VAL A 119 -3.02 -11.56 -9.84
C VAL A 119 -4.46 -11.37 -9.35
N ALA A 120 -4.88 -12.13 -8.34
CA ALA A 120 -6.21 -12.01 -7.76
C ALA A 120 -6.41 -10.65 -7.06
N THR A 121 -5.39 -10.17 -6.35
CA THR A 121 -5.35 -8.82 -5.77
C THR A 121 -5.51 -7.76 -6.85
N ALA A 122 -4.74 -7.83 -7.94
CA ALA A 122 -4.84 -6.90 -9.06
C ALA A 122 -6.24 -6.87 -9.69
N ARG A 123 -6.86 -8.03 -9.88
CA ARG A 123 -8.25 -8.13 -10.38
C ARG A 123 -9.24 -7.43 -9.45
N GLY A 124 -9.15 -7.67 -8.15
CA GLY A 124 -10.00 -6.99 -7.15
C GLY A 124 -9.78 -5.47 -7.12
N LEU A 125 -8.53 -5.02 -7.31
CA LEU A 125 -8.20 -3.60 -7.39
C LEU A 125 -8.74 -2.95 -8.67
N CYS A 126 -8.71 -3.63 -9.82
CA CYS A 126 -9.32 -3.13 -11.06
C CYS A 126 -10.83 -2.90 -10.91
N ASP A 127 -11.53 -3.81 -10.21
CA ASP A 127 -12.96 -3.65 -9.92
C ASP A 127 -13.22 -2.46 -8.98
N MET A 128 -12.35 -2.28 -7.98
CA MET A 128 -12.43 -1.19 -7.01
C MET A 128 -12.08 0.19 -7.60
N ALA A 129 -11.02 0.25 -8.42
CA ALA A 129 -10.33 1.44 -8.83
C ALA A 129 -9.72 1.27 -10.23
N GLY A 130 -10.57 1.08 -11.25
CA GLY A 130 -10.13 0.88 -12.64
C GLY A 130 -9.31 1.99 -13.31
N TYR A 131 -9.00 3.09 -12.60
CA TYR A 131 -8.05 4.10 -13.07
C TYR A 131 -6.58 3.75 -12.75
N LEU A 132 -6.35 2.76 -11.86
CA LEU A 132 -5.02 2.35 -11.43
C LEU A 132 -4.17 1.82 -12.59
N ALA A 133 -2.91 2.24 -12.64
CA ALA A 133 -1.90 1.52 -13.40
C ALA A 133 -1.28 0.42 -12.53
N LEU A 134 -1.58 -0.84 -12.86
CA LEU A 134 -1.08 -2.00 -12.15
C LEU A 134 0.09 -2.65 -12.90
N ASP A 135 1.20 -2.85 -12.20
CA ASP A 135 2.30 -3.73 -12.62
C ASP A 135 2.30 -4.96 -11.70
N VAL A 136 2.00 -6.14 -12.23
CA VAL A 136 1.74 -7.35 -11.44
C VAL A 136 2.82 -8.39 -11.71
N ARG A 137 3.57 -8.76 -10.67
CA ARG A 137 4.65 -9.73 -10.73
C ARG A 137 4.29 -10.95 -9.86
N HIS A 138 3.91 -12.05 -10.51
CA HIS A 138 3.82 -13.34 -9.82
C HIS A 138 5.21 -13.98 -9.82
N ALA A 139 6.03 -13.62 -8.84
CA ALA A 139 7.42 -14.04 -8.73
C ALA A 139 7.88 -14.01 -7.28
N GLU A 140 8.84 -14.87 -6.96
CA GLU A 140 9.62 -14.76 -5.72
C GLU A 140 10.61 -13.61 -5.89
N ALA A 141 10.58 -12.65 -4.97
CA ALA A 141 11.51 -11.52 -5.00
C ALA A 141 12.89 -11.96 -4.53
N ASP A 142 13.92 -11.55 -5.25
CA ASP A 142 15.31 -11.91 -4.98
C ASP A 142 16.27 -10.75 -5.29
N GLU A 143 17.57 -10.97 -5.09
CA GLU A 143 18.58 -9.95 -5.33
C GLU A 143 18.66 -9.50 -6.80
N LYS A 144 18.22 -10.35 -7.74
CA LYS A 144 18.36 -10.11 -9.18
C LYS A 144 17.20 -9.28 -9.71
N ASN A 145 15.99 -9.48 -9.17
CA ASN A 145 14.79 -8.85 -9.68
C ASN A 145 14.35 -7.61 -8.88
N LEU A 146 14.70 -7.49 -7.60
CA LEU A 146 14.32 -6.32 -6.78
C LEU A 146 14.81 -4.98 -7.35
N PRO A 147 16.04 -4.85 -7.89
CA PRO A 147 16.46 -3.59 -8.50
C PRO A 147 15.55 -3.13 -9.65
N ASP A 148 15.05 -4.05 -10.49
CA ASP A 148 14.08 -3.75 -11.56
C ASP A 148 12.72 -3.32 -10.95
N MET A 149 12.26 -4.05 -9.94
CA MET A 149 10.99 -3.76 -9.27
C MET A 149 10.98 -2.44 -8.49
N LEU A 150 12.15 -1.87 -8.19
CA LEU A 150 12.28 -0.56 -7.53
C LEU A 150 12.40 0.61 -8.52
N GLN A 151 12.51 0.36 -9.83
CA GLN A 151 12.54 1.43 -10.83
C GLN A 151 11.18 2.13 -10.94
N ASP A 152 11.19 3.46 -11.06
CA ASP A 152 10.00 4.30 -11.22
C ASP A 152 8.92 4.07 -10.15
N VAL A 153 9.37 3.87 -8.91
CA VAL A 153 8.55 3.71 -7.71
C VAL A 153 8.88 4.83 -6.73
N ASP A 154 7.86 5.45 -6.15
CA ASP A 154 8.02 6.56 -5.21
C ASP A 154 8.19 6.09 -3.76
N VAL A 155 7.61 4.94 -3.39
CA VAL A 155 7.73 4.32 -2.05
C VAL A 155 7.58 2.80 -2.17
N ALA A 156 8.40 2.05 -1.42
CA ALA A 156 8.29 0.60 -1.27
C ALA A 156 7.70 0.22 0.10
N LEU A 157 6.74 -0.71 0.11
CA LEU A 157 6.09 -1.25 1.31
C LEU A 157 6.42 -2.73 1.45
N ASP A 158 7.03 -3.08 2.57
CA ASP A 158 7.23 -4.46 3.01
C ASP A 158 5.97 -5.00 3.70
N CYS A 159 5.29 -5.94 3.03
CA CYS A 159 4.13 -6.67 3.53
C CYS A 159 4.42 -8.18 3.65
N LEU A 160 5.68 -8.55 3.93
CA LEU A 160 6.17 -9.94 3.96
C LEU A 160 6.07 -10.58 5.35
N ASP A 161 6.27 -11.89 5.40
CA ASP A 161 6.44 -12.69 6.62
C ASP A 161 7.87 -13.27 6.78
N ASP A 162 8.72 -13.14 5.76
CA ASP A 162 10.12 -13.59 5.78
C ASP A 162 11.11 -12.46 6.10
N LEU A 163 11.75 -12.53 7.28
CA LEU A 163 12.69 -11.51 7.74
C LEU A 163 13.88 -11.28 6.79
N ALA A 164 14.41 -12.30 6.13
CA ALA A 164 15.54 -12.14 5.23
C ALA A 164 15.16 -11.30 4.01
N LEU A 165 13.98 -11.56 3.44
CA LEU A 165 13.45 -10.81 2.31
C LEU A 165 13.04 -9.38 2.71
N LYS A 166 12.55 -9.16 3.94
CA LYS A 166 12.32 -7.82 4.50
C LYS A 166 13.61 -6.99 4.50
N MET A 167 14.69 -7.58 5.02
CA MET A 167 16.00 -6.93 5.09
C MET A 167 16.59 -6.69 3.70
N LEU A 168 16.39 -7.62 2.77
CA LEU A 168 16.82 -7.44 1.39
C LEU A 168 16.07 -6.29 0.70
N LEU A 169 14.74 -6.19 0.87
CA LEU A 169 13.97 -5.08 0.31
C LEU A 169 14.41 -3.74 0.90
N GLU A 170 14.67 -3.67 2.21
CA GLU A 170 15.23 -2.48 2.85
C GLU A 170 16.57 -2.08 2.19
N GLU A 171 17.53 -3.01 2.10
CA GLU A 171 18.84 -2.73 1.52
C GLU A 171 18.74 -2.21 0.08
N ARG A 172 17.90 -2.85 -0.74
CA ARG A 172 17.71 -2.47 -2.14
C ARG A 172 16.95 -1.15 -2.28
N SER A 173 15.98 -0.86 -1.40
CA SER A 173 15.26 0.42 -1.38
C SER A 173 16.21 1.57 -1.03
N ALA A 174 17.04 1.40 0.00
CA ALA A 174 18.07 2.36 0.37
C ALA A 174 19.08 2.59 -0.77
N ALA A 175 19.54 1.51 -1.42
CA ALA A 175 20.45 1.61 -2.57
C ALA A 175 19.83 2.34 -3.78
N ALA A 176 18.52 2.21 -3.98
CA ALA A 176 17.78 2.89 -5.04
C ALA A 176 17.33 4.31 -4.66
N GLY A 177 17.53 4.75 -3.42
CA GLY A 177 17.01 6.02 -2.92
C GLY A 177 15.48 6.06 -2.82
N VAL A 178 14.84 4.89 -2.71
CA VAL A 178 13.39 4.75 -2.61
C VAL A 178 12.99 4.72 -1.13
N PRO A 179 12.12 5.62 -0.65
CA PRO A 179 11.54 5.57 0.68
C PRO A 179 10.90 4.21 0.97
N PHE A 180 11.01 3.77 2.22
CA PHE A 180 10.65 2.42 2.64
C PHE A 180 9.68 2.46 3.82
N VAL A 181 8.65 1.62 3.78
CA VAL A 181 7.69 1.43 4.89
C VAL A 181 7.67 -0.04 5.26
N HIS A 182 7.99 -0.32 6.52
CA HIS A 182 7.96 -1.64 7.10
C HIS A 182 6.65 -1.89 7.83
N GLY A 183 6.11 -3.10 7.68
CA GLY A 183 5.03 -3.64 8.50
C GLY A 183 5.30 -5.07 8.93
N SER A 184 4.80 -5.44 10.11
CA SER A 184 4.78 -6.82 10.59
C SER A 184 3.57 -7.05 11.49
N VAL A 185 3.08 -8.30 11.54
CA VAL A 185 1.92 -8.71 12.34
C VAL A 185 2.18 -10.10 12.91
N LEU A 186 1.80 -10.28 14.18
CA LEU A 186 1.78 -11.56 14.86
C LEU A 186 0.61 -11.56 15.86
N ARG A 187 -0.17 -12.65 15.94
CA ARG A 187 -1.36 -12.72 16.82
C ARG A 187 -2.33 -11.55 16.59
N ALA A 188 -2.49 -10.70 17.59
CA ALA A 188 -3.34 -9.52 17.56
C ALA A 188 -2.54 -8.21 17.52
N GLU A 189 -1.23 -8.31 17.33
CA GLU A 189 -0.30 -7.19 17.44
C GLU A 189 0.40 -6.95 16.09
N GLY A 190 0.96 -5.77 15.94
CA GLY A 190 1.93 -5.55 14.89
C GLY A 190 2.56 -4.18 14.88
N PHE A 191 3.52 -4.01 14.00
CA PHE A 191 4.42 -2.87 13.98
C PHE A 191 4.39 -2.17 12.63
N ALA A 192 4.59 -0.86 12.63
CA ALA A 192 4.76 -0.08 11.41
C ALA A 192 5.82 1.02 11.60
N ARG A 193 6.68 1.20 10.60
CA ARG A 193 7.69 2.26 10.58
C ARG A 193 8.03 2.68 9.15
N ALA A 194 8.44 3.93 8.96
CA ALA A 194 8.79 4.49 7.66
C ALA A 194 10.15 5.20 7.70
N ALA A 195 10.95 4.99 6.65
CA ALA A 195 12.20 5.68 6.39
C ALA A 195 12.12 6.43 5.06
N ARG A 196 12.36 7.74 5.08
CA ARG A 196 12.59 8.51 3.86
C ARG A 196 13.93 8.14 3.22
N SER A 197 14.93 7.82 4.04
CA SER A 197 16.24 7.36 3.59
C SER A 197 16.21 5.99 2.89
N GLY A 198 15.07 5.27 2.99
CA GLY A 198 14.95 3.88 2.57
C GLY A 198 15.55 2.87 3.57
N ARG A 199 16.15 3.33 4.68
CA ARG A 199 16.85 2.49 5.64
C ARG A 199 16.31 2.65 7.07
N LEU A 200 15.83 1.56 7.65
CA LEU A 200 15.29 1.47 9.02
C LEU A 200 16.19 0.72 10.01
N HIS A 201 17.25 0.08 9.51
CA HIS A 201 18.09 -0.84 10.26
C HIS A 201 17.28 -2.00 10.85
N LEU A 202 16.47 -2.67 10.01
CA LEU A 202 15.63 -3.79 10.45
C LEU A 202 16.41 -4.88 11.20
N ARG A 203 17.67 -5.12 10.81
CA ARG A 203 18.54 -6.05 11.55
C ARG A 203 18.64 -5.70 13.04
N GLU A 204 18.83 -4.43 13.36
CA GLU A 204 18.96 -3.95 14.75
C GLU A 204 17.62 -4.04 15.47
N LEU A 205 16.53 -3.67 14.78
CA LEU A 205 15.16 -3.74 15.29
C LEU A 205 14.74 -5.18 15.69
N TYR A 206 15.10 -6.17 14.87
CA TYR A 206 14.75 -7.58 15.13
C TYR A 206 15.80 -8.30 16.00
N ALA A 207 17.09 -7.91 15.95
CA ALA A 207 18.14 -8.51 16.78
C ALA A 207 17.97 -8.22 18.27
N SER A 208 17.28 -7.13 18.64
CA SER A 208 16.93 -6.85 20.03
C SER A 208 15.79 -7.73 20.58
N GLY A 209 15.12 -8.54 19.75
CA GLY A 209 13.83 -9.12 20.14
C GLY A 209 13.55 -10.59 19.82
N LEU A 210 14.28 -11.26 18.91
CA LEU A 210 13.95 -12.65 18.54
C LEU A 210 15.20 -13.55 18.39
N THR A 211 15.20 -14.66 19.10
CA THR A 211 16.04 -15.82 18.80
C THR A 211 15.58 -16.49 17.49
N SER A 212 16.47 -17.23 16.82
CA SER A 212 16.14 -17.96 15.58
C SER A 212 14.98 -18.95 15.74
N GLU A 213 14.76 -19.43 16.97
CA GLU A 213 13.69 -20.37 17.34
C GLU A 213 12.33 -19.65 17.46
N GLU A 214 12.30 -18.45 18.06
CA GLU A 214 11.09 -17.61 18.15
C GLU A 214 10.64 -17.11 16.76
N ALA A 215 11.59 -16.77 15.88
CA ALA A 215 11.28 -16.41 14.49
C ALA A 215 10.66 -17.57 13.69
N GLY A 216 11.07 -18.81 13.96
CA GLY A 216 10.49 -20.01 13.35
C GLY A 216 9.10 -20.36 13.92
N SER A 217 8.91 -20.16 15.23
CA SER A 217 7.61 -20.35 15.90
C SER A 217 6.57 -19.35 15.41
N ALA A 218 6.95 -18.08 15.21
CA ALA A 218 6.05 -17.00 14.78
C ALA A 218 5.30 -17.30 13.47
N ARG A 219 5.90 -18.06 12.54
CA ARG A 219 5.23 -18.46 11.27
C ARG A 219 4.04 -19.41 11.47
N HIS A 220 4.00 -20.10 12.60
CA HIS A 220 2.97 -21.07 12.93
C HIS A 220 1.91 -20.51 13.89
N GLU A 221 2.10 -19.28 14.35
CA GLU A 221 1.14 -18.64 15.25
C GLU A 221 -0.05 -18.06 14.47
N GLY A 222 -1.23 -18.17 15.08
CA GLY A 222 -2.45 -17.61 14.51
C GLY A 222 -2.38 -16.09 14.44
N VAL A 223 -3.04 -15.50 13.44
CA VAL A 223 -3.21 -14.06 13.28
C VAL A 223 -4.71 -13.75 13.24
N ILE A 224 -5.17 -12.85 14.10
CA ILE A 224 -6.56 -12.39 14.07
C ILE A 224 -6.79 -11.48 12.87
N ALA A 225 -7.97 -11.56 12.26
CA ALA A 225 -8.30 -10.83 11.04
C ALA A 225 -8.11 -9.30 11.15
N THR A 226 -8.27 -8.74 12.35
CA THR A 226 -8.14 -7.31 12.59
C THR A 226 -6.70 -6.81 12.56
N ALA A 227 -5.72 -7.65 12.92
CA ALA A 227 -4.32 -7.21 13.04
C ALA A 227 -3.70 -6.76 11.70
N PRO A 228 -3.82 -7.54 10.59
CA PRO A 228 -3.37 -7.08 9.29
C PRO A 228 -4.09 -5.81 8.81
N ALA A 229 -5.39 -5.69 9.07
CA ALA A 229 -6.14 -4.50 8.67
C ALA A 229 -5.71 -3.25 9.46
N GLY A 230 -5.53 -3.36 10.78
CA GLY A 230 -5.10 -2.27 11.64
C GLY A 230 -3.70 -1.78 11.31
N VAL A 231 -2.75 -2.70 11.14
CA VAL A 231 -1.37 -2.35 10.78
C VAL A 231 -1.30 -1.79 9.35
N ALA A 232 -2.09 -2.30 8.41
CA ALA A 232 -2.18 -1.72 7.07
C ALA A 232 -2.62 -0.24 7.10
N CYS A 233 -3.56 0.13 7.97
CA CYS A 233 -3.94 1.54 8.17
C CYS A 233 -2.76 2.41 8.64
N LEU A 234 -1.93 1.90 9.55
CA LEU A 234 -0.72 2.59 10.01
C LEU A 234 0.29 2.72 8.89
N MET A 235 0.61 1.64 8.18
CA MET A 235 1.55 1.63 7.06
C MET A 235 1.13 2.65 5.98
N VAL A 236 -0.14 2.68 5.61
CA VAL A 236 -0.66 3.61 4.60
C VAL A 236 -0.61 5.06 5.10
N SER A 237 -0.90 5.30 6.38
CA SER A 237 -0.77 6.63 6.98
C SER A 237 0.68 7.14 6.94
N LEU A 238 1.64 6.26 7.21
CA LEU A 238 3.07 6.56 7.11
C LEU A 238 3.51 6.78 5.65
N CYS A 239 3.02 5.97 4.71
CA CYS A 239 3.24 6.15 3.28
C CYS A 239 2.73 7.52 2.80
N LEU A 240 1.50 7.91 3.18
CA LEU A 240 0.96 9.24 2.87
C LEU A 240 1.82 10.36 3.44
N ARG A 241 2.38 10.19 4.64
CA ARG A 241 3.32 11.16 5.21
C ARG A 241 4.57 11.28 4.34
N LEU A 242 5.15 10.17 3.88
CA LEU A 242 6.31 10.20 2.98
C LEU A 242 5.99 10.89 1.64
N LEU A 243 4.81 10.67 1.08
CA LEU A 243 4.40 11.24 -0.21
C LEU A 243 4.06 12.72 -0.11
N LEU A 244 3.29 13.13 0.91
CA LEU A 244 2.70 14.46 0.98
C LEU A 244 3.47 15.44 1.86
N ARG A 245 4.48 14.98 2.61
CA ARG A 245 5.32 15.80 3.49
C ARG A 245 6.79 15.63 3.13
N PRO A 246 7.29 16.30 2.09
CA PRO A 246 8.68 16.16 1.64
C PRO A 246 9.70 16.57 2.71
N ASP A 247 9.30 17.41 3.66
CA ASP A 247 10.06 17.85 4.82
C ASP A 247 10.11 16.81 5.97
N ALA A 248 9.25 15.80 5.95
CA ALA A 248 9.20 14.79 7.00
C ALA A 248 10.37 13.80 6.87
N GLY A 249 11.19 13.69 7.93
CA GLY A 249 12.17 12.62 8.07
C GLY A 249 11.54 11.27 8.40
N ASP A 250 12.38 10.35 8.85
CA ASP A 250 11.98 9.00 9.28
C ASP A 250 10.97 9.05 10.43
N SER A 251 10.13 8.02 10.53
CA SER A 251 9.14 7.91 11.60
C SER A 251 9.70 7.17 12.81
N ALA A 252 9.07 7.42 13.96
CA ALA A 252 9.09 6.50 15.08
C ALA A 252 8.54 5.12 14.67
N LEU A 253 8.84 4.09 15.47
CA LEU A 253 8.19 2.79 15.39
C LEU A 253 6.83 2.87 16.08
N PHE A 254 5.79 2.42 15.41
CA PHE A 254 4.46 2.28 15.98
C PHE A 254 4.19 0.82 16.28
N HIS A 255 3.67 0.54 17.47
CA HIS A 255 3.17 -0.77 17.88
C HIS A 255 1.66 -0.66 18.11
N ALA A 256 0.89 -1.49 17.41
CA ALA A 256 -0.54 -1.61 17.62
C ALA A 256 -0.85 -2.96 18.27
N ASP A 257 -1.40 -2.92 19.48
CA ASP A 257 -2.01 -4.08 20.13
C ASP A 257 -3.52 -4.00 19.90
N LEU A 258 -4.10 -4.99 19.21
CA LEU A 258 -5.55 -5.07 19.00
C LEU A 258 -6.24 -6.07 19.92
N SER A 259 -5.49 -6.78 20.77
CA SER A 259 -6.05 -7.57 21.87
C SER A 259 -6.54 -6.65 23.00
N VAL A 260 -5.78 -5.58 23.24
CA VAL A 260 -6.15 -4.42 24.07
C VAL A 260 -5.94 -3.20 23.18
N PRO A 261 -6.99 -2.62 22.56
CA PRO A 261 -6.86 -1.61 21.50
C PRO A 261 -6.02 -0.39 21.90
N GLU A 262 -4.71 -0.47 21.66
CA GLU A 262 -3.69 0.48 22.08
C GLU A 262 -2.68 0.73 20.96
N LEU A 263 -2.15 1.96 20.91
CA LEU A 263 -1.14 2.38 19.94
C LEU A 263 0.01 3.06 20.69
N GLU A 264 1.16 2.41 20.67
CA GLU A 264 2.39 2.90 21.30
C GLU A 264 3.37 3.41 20.25
N ARG A 265 4.25 4.33 20.66
CA ARG A 265 5.26 4.96 19.80
C ARG A 265 6.63 4.88 20.46
N PHE A 266 7.63 4.38 19.72
CA PHE A 266 9.01 4.24 20.17
C PHE A 266 9.97 5.04 19.29
N GLU A 267 10.80 5.86 19.92
CA GLU A 267 11.88 6.62 19.27
C GLU A 267 13.18 5.79 19.28
N PHE A 268 14.01 5.96 18.25
CA PHE A 268 15.32 5.31 18.10
C PHE A 268 16.38 6.35 17.77
#